data_AF-T0FVX4-F1
#
_entry.id   AF-T0FVX4-F1
#
_cell.length_a   1.000
_cell.length_b   1.000
_cell.length_c   1.000
_cell.angle_alpha   90.00
_cell.angle_beta   90.00
_cell.angle_gamma   90.00
#
_symmetry.space_group_name_H-M   'P 1'
#
loop_
_entity.id
_entity.type
_entity.pdbx_description
1 polymer ?
#
loop_
_entity_poly.entity_id
_entity_poly.type
_entity_poly.pdbx_seq_one_letter_code
_entity_poly.pdbx_strand_id
1 'polypeptide(L)'
;MSLLYTVLNISKQSFHQRLNTTRYLCMQEELGYLLPMIREIRDDHPKMSARKIYRMIRPKTIGRDRFEAFCFERGFQVIVSKNYRRTTNSLGVTRFLNLIIGLKISRPNLVWVSDITYFELAGRWCYLTFIIDIYARTIIGFTASKELCAEQTSIHHS
;
A
#
# COMPACT_ATOMS: atom_id res chain seq x y z
N MET A 1 13.78 -32.56 26.82
CA MET A 1 12.60 -32.45 25.93
C MET A 1 12.05 -33.81 25.46
N SER A 2 12.14 -34.90 26.25
CA SER A 2 11.52 -36.21 25.93
C SER A 2 10.50 -36.71 26.96
N LEU A 3 10.50 -36.18 28.19
CA LEU A 3 9.62 -36.61 29.29
C LEU A 3 8.13 -36.60 28.91
N LEU A 4 7.68 -35.58 28.18
CA LEU A 4 6.28 -35.42 27.76
C LEU A 4 5.80 -36.56 26.85
N TYR A 5 6.66 -37.04 25.94
CA TYR A 5 6.31 -38.13 25.02
C TYR A 5 6.24 -39.48 25.74
N THR A 6 7.17 -39.70 26.68
CA THR A 6 7.23 -40.92 27.49
C THR A 6 6.04 -41.02 28.44
N VAL A 7 5.64 -39.92 29.10
CA VAL A 7 4.48 -39.89 30.00
C VAL A 7 3.16 -40.10 29.23
N LEU A 8 3.05 -39.58 28.02
CA LEU A 8 1.85 -39.72 27.19
C LEU A 8 1.84 -41.01 26.34
N ASN A 9 2.86 -41.86 26.45
CA ASN A 9 3.03 -43.09 25.67
C ASN A 9 2.83 -42.90 24.14
N ILE A 10 3.38 -41.82 23.59
CA ILE A 10 3.29 -41.49 22.16
C ILE A 10 4.68 -41.26 21.57
N SER A 11 4.91 -41.70 20.33
CA SER A 11 6.17 -41.40 19.65
C SER A 11 6.24 -39.92 19.29
N LYS A 12 7.45 -39.33 19.36
CA LYS A 12 7.73 -37.95 18.93
C LYS A 12 7.21 -37.67 17.51
N GLN A 13 7.41 -38.63 16.59
CA GLN A 13 6.95 -38.54 15.20
C GLN A 13 5.42 -38.47 15.12
N SER A 14 4.70 -39.34 15.84
CA SER A 14 3.21 -39.33 15.85
C SER A 14 2.64 -38.03 16.41
N PHE A 15 3.31 -37.42 17.39
CA PHE A 15 2.91 -36.13 17.94
C PHE A 15 3.08 -35.00 16.93
N HIS A 16 4.25 -34.91 16.27
CA HIS A 16 4.47 -33.92 15.22
C HIS A 16 3.56 -34.10 14.02
N GLN A 17 3.25 -35.35 13.62
CA GLN A 17 2.33 -35.62 12.53
C GLN A 17 0.90 -35.15 12.85
N ARG A 18 0.43 -35.39 14.08
CA ARG A 18 -0.85 -34.84 14.57
C ARG A 18 -0.84 -33.32 14.57
N LEU A 19 0.20 -32.68 15.13
CA LEU A 19 0.33 -31.22 15.10
C LEU A 19 0.32 -30.65 13.68
N ASN A 20 1.05 -31.26 12.75
CA ASN A 20 1.07 -30.82 11.35
C ASN A 20 -0.32 -30.94 10.70
N THR A 21 -1.03 -32.03 10.98
CA THR A 21 -2.40 -32.25 10.50
C THR A 21 -3.35 -31.19 11.07
N THR A 22 -3.31 -30.95 12.38
CA THR A 22 -4.13 -29.93 13.03
C THR A 22 -3.85 -28.53 12.50
N ARG A 23 -2.56 -28.16 12.34
CA ARG A 23 -2.17 -26.85 11.77
C ARG A 23 -2.67 -26.69 10.34
N TYR A 24 -2.60 -27.75 9.54
CA TYR A 24 -3.12 -27.73 8.18
C TYR A 24 -4.63 -27.52 8.16
N LEU A 25 -5.40 -28.22 9.00
CA LEU A 25 -6.84 -28.06 9.09
C LEU A 25 -7.26 -26.65 9.50
N CYS A 26 -6.66 -26.10 10.57
CA CYS A 26 -6.91 -24.72 10.99
C CYS A 26 -6.60 -23.70 9.89
N MET A 27 -5.55 -23.95 9.11
CA MET A 27 -5.20 -23.09 7.97
C MET A 27 -6.22 -23.17 6.85
N GLN A 28 -6.71 -24.36 6.50
CA GLN A 28 -7.76 -24.50 5.48
C GLN A 28 -9.07 -23.84 5.91
N GLU A 29 -9.42 -23.95 7.19
CA GLU A 29 -10.59 -23.29 7.74
C GLU A 29 -10.47 -21.76 7.66
N GLU A 30 -9.35 -21.20 8.13
CA GLU A 30 -9.08 -19.75 8.04
C GLU A 30 -9.12 -19.26 6.59
N LEU A 31 -8.49 -19.99 5.66
CA LEU A 31 -8.51 -19.66 4.23
C LEU A 31 -9.92 -19.66 3.63
N GLY A 32 -10.82 -20.54 4.12
CA GLY A 32 -12.22 -20.55 3.74
C GLY A 32 -12.93 -19.25 4.08
N TYR A 33 -12.73 -18.73 5.29
CA TYR A 33 -13.31 -17.44 5.72
C TYR A 33 -12.63 -16.23 5.07
N LEU A 34 -11.34 -16.32 4.76
CA LEU A 34 -10.60 -15.22 4.14
C LEU A 34 -10.97 -14.99 2.68
N LEU A 35 -11.36 -16.04 1.96
CA LEU A 35 -11.66 -15.94 0.54
C LEU A 35 -12.77 -14.91 0.21
N PRO A 36 -13.96 -14.93 0.83
CA PRO A 36 -14.99 -13.92 0.57
C PRO A 36 -14.53 -12.51 0.96
N MET A 37 -13.80 -12.37 2.06
CA MET A 37 -13.26 -11.07 2.50
C MET A 37 -12.24 -10.49 1.50
N ILE A 38 -11.37 -11.35 0.95
CA ILE A 38 -10.41 -10.94 -0.10
C ILE A 38 -11.15 -10.49 -1.36
N ARG A 39 -12.25 -11.15 -1.72
CA ARG A 39 -13.10 -10.74 -2.86
C ARG A 39 -13.70 -9.36 -2.65
N GLU A 40 -14.32 -9.12 -1.51
CA GLU A 40 -14.91 -7.82 -1.18
C GLU A 40 -13.87 -6.69 -1.22
N ILE A 41 -12.70 -6.89 -0.59
CA ILE A 41 -11.60 -5.91 -0.65
C ILE A 41 -11.15 -5.68 -2.11
N ARG A 42 -11.18 -6.71 -2.95
CA ARG A 42 -10.77 -6.62 -4.36
C ARG A 42 -11.81 -5.93 -5.23
N ASP A 43 -13.08 -6.06 -4.92
CA ASP A 43 -14.15 -5.37 -5.63
C ASP A 43 -14.04 -3.85 -5.39
N ASP A 44 -13.80 -3.44 -4.14
CA ASP A 44 -13.59 -2.03 -3.77
C ASP A 44 -12.22 -1.49 -4.22
N HIS A 45 -11.19 -2.34 -4.18
CA HIS A 45 -9.81 -1.96 -4.48
C HIS A 45 -9.13 -2.94 -5.45
N PRO A 46 -9.50 -2.92 -6.76
CA PRO A 46 -9.03 -3.90 -7.74
C PRO A 46 -7.50 -3.99 -7.86
N LYS A 47 -6.79 -2.90 -7.60
CA LYS A 47 -5.32 -2.80 -7.74
C LYS A 47 -4.56 -2.98 -6.42
N MET A 48 -5.22 -3.24 -5.30
CA MET A 48 -4.53 -3.42 -4.00
C MET A 48 -3.59 -4.63 -4.05
N SER A 49 -2.39 -4.59 -3.45
CA SER A 49 -1.51 -5.77 -3.49
C SER A 49 -1.97 -6.83 -2.48
N ALA A 50 -1.81 -8.13 -2.81
CA ALA A 50 -2.07 -9.22 -1.86
C ALA A 50 -1.26 -9.05 -0.55
N ARG A 51 -0.04 -8.51 -0.65
CA ARG A 51 0.79 -8.14 0.51
C ARG A 51 0.15 -7.09 1.41
N LYS A 52 -0.51 -6.07 0.82
CA LYS A 52 -1.23 -5.04 1.57
C LYS A 52 -2.44 -5.67 2.28
N ILE A 53 -3.20 -6.51 1.58
CA ILE A 53 -4.34 -7.24 2.15
C ILE A 53 -3.89 -8.10 3.34
N TYR A 54 -2.79 -8.85 3.20
CA TYR A 54 -2.20 -9.61 4.31
C TYR A 54 -1.88 -8.75 5.54
N ARG A 55 -1.32 -7.55 5.33
CA ARG A 55 -0.97 -6.64 6.44
C ARG A 55 -2.20 -6.02 7.12
N MET A 56 -3.32 -5.89 6.39
CA MET A 56 -4.59 -5.41 6.91
C MET A 56 -5.28 -6.51 7.72
N ILE A 57 -5.43 -7.70 7.14
CA ILE A 57 -6.14 -8.83 7.77
C ILE A 57 -5.33 -9.47 8.89
N ARG A 58 -4.01 -9.61 8.70
CA ARG A 58 -3.07 -10.29 9.62
C ARG A 58 -3.55 -11.69 10.04
N PRO A 59 -3.70 -12.63 9.07
CA PRO A 59 -4.19 -13.96 9.37
C PRO A 59 -3.24 -14.72 10.31
N LYS A 60 -3.79 -15.59 11.15
CA LYS A 60 -3.10 -16.22 12.28
C LYS A 60 -2.33 -17.49 11.90
N THR A 61 -2.86 -18.25 10.94
CA THR A 61 -2.36 -19.60 10.64
C THR A 61 -1.48 -19.65 9.40
N ILE A 62 -1.59 -18.66 8.52
CA ILE A 62 -0.87 -18.57 7.25
C ILE A 62 0.15 -17.43 7.25
N GLY A 63 1.37 -17.75 6.82
CA GLY A 63 2.41 -16.74 6.59
C GLY A 63 2.20 -15.96 5.29
N ARG A 64 2.78 -14.76 5.23
CA ARG A 64 2.71 -13.83 4.08
C ARG A 64 2.89 -14.50 2.71
N ASP A 65 3.94 -15.31 2.54
CA ASP A 65 4.29 -15.85 1.22
C ASP A 65 3.27 -16.90 0.76
N ARG A 66 2.79 -17.74 1.69
CA ARG A 66 1.70 -18.68 1.41
C ARG A 66 0.38 -17.96 1.14
N PHE A 67 0.12 -16.85 1.82
CA PHE A 67 -1.06 -16.02 1.57
C PHE A 67 -1.03 -15.39 0.17
N GLU A 68 0.13 -14.90 -0.27
CA GLU A 68 0.32 -14.38 -1.62
C GLU A 68 0.09 -15.48 -2.67
N ALA A 69 0.69 -16.66 -2.48
CA ALA A 69 0.45 -17.82 -3.34
C ALA A 69 -1.04 -18.20 -3.40
N PHE A 70 -1.71 -18.29 -2.25
CA PHE A 70 -3.15 -18.57 -2.16
C PHE A 70 -4.01 -17.58 -2.95
N CYS A 71 -3.70 -16.27 -2.84
CA CYS A 71 -4.38 -15.23 -3.60
C CYS A 71 -4.14 -15.40 -5.10
N PHE A 72 -2.91 -15.72 -5.47
CA PHE A 72 -2.48 -15.82 -6.86
C PHE A 72 -3.08 -17.01 -7.59
N GLU A 73 -3.12 -18.18 -6.95
CA GLU A 73 -3.80 -19.38 -7.45
C GLU A 73 -5.29 -19.15 -7.71
N ARG A 74 -5.89 -18.15 -7.04
CA ARG A 74 -7.31 -17.79 -7.15
C ARG A 74 -7.57 -16.59 -8.04
N GLY A 75 -6.56 -16.13 -8.79
CA GLY A 75 -6.70 -15.05 -9.76
C GLY A 75 -6.62 -13.63 -9.17
N PHE A 76 -6.29 -13.47 -7.88
CA PHE A 76 -6.12 -12.15 -7.26
C PHE A 76 -4.74 -11.54 -7.48
N GLN A 77 -4.08 -11.90 -8.59
CA GLN A 77 -2.85 -11.24 -9.02
C GLN A 77 -3.16 -9.85 -9.57
N VAL A 78 -2.42 -8.86 -9.12
CA VAL A 78 -2.45 -7.53 -9.77
C VAL A 78 -1.57 -7.62 -11.01
N ILE A 79 -2.19 -7.58 -12.18
CA ILE A 79 -1.44 -7.46 -13.43
C ILE A 79 -0.95 -6.02 -13.53
N VAL A 80 0.37 -5.84 -13.46
CA VAL A 80 1.00 -4.53 -13.65
C VAL A 80 1.42 -4.42 -15.10
N SER A 81 0.75 -3.58 -15.89
CA SER A 81 1.23 -3.20 -17.22
C SER A 81 2.53 -2.41 -17.08
N LYS A 82 3.61 -2.84 -17.73
CA LYS A 82 4.84 -2.06 -17.78
C LYS A 82 4.57 -0.77 -18.55
N ASN A 83 4.79 0.38 -17.91
CA ASN A 83 4.76 1.66 -18.59
C ASN A 83 6.11 1.90 -19.27
N TYR A 84 6.16 1.76 -20.59
CA TYR A 84 7.38 1.98 -21.39
C TYR A 84 7.68 3.47 -21.60
N ARG A 85 6.71 4.35 -21.34
CA ARG A 85 6.89 5.80 -21.49
C ARG A 85 7.70 6.31 -20.31
N ARG A 86 8.95 6.66 -20.56
CA ARG A 86 9.80 7.36 -19.59
C ARG A 86 9.34 8.81 -19.50
N THR A 87 8.57 9.14 -18.46
CA THR A 87 8.04 10.49 -18.22
C THR A 87 9.12 11.50 -17.84
N THR A 88 10.28 11.02 -17.38
CA THR A 88 11.33 11.88 -16.83
C THR A 88 12.69 11.45 -17.38
N ASN A 89 13.32 12.32 -18.15
CA ASN A 89 14.73 12.20 -18.50
C ASN A 89 15.56 13.03 -17.49
N SER A 90 16.18 12.35 -16.54
CA SER A 90 16.99 12.97 -15.48
C SER A 90 18.47 13.12 -15.85
N LEU A 91 18.83 12.98 -17.12
CA LEU A 91 20.20 13.25 -17.61
C LEU A 91 20.36 14.76 -17.82
N GLY A 92 21.46 15.33 -17.32
CA GLY A 92 21.79 16.74 -17.51
C GLY A 92 21.00 17.74 -16.65
N VAL A 93 20.19 17.27 -15.68
CA VAL A 93 19.44 18.16 -14.78
C VAL A 93 20.30 18.63 -13.60
N THR A 94 20.24 19.92 -13.30
CA THR A 94 20.82 20.49 -12.07
C THR A 94 20.05 19.98 -10.87
N ARG A 95 20.73 19.30 -9.94
CA ARG A 95 20.13 18.84 -8.69
C ARG A 95 20.35 19.88 -7.61
N PHE A 96 19.26 20.43 -7.10
CA PHE A 96 19.31 21.29 -5.93
C PHE A 96 19.44 20.43 -4.67
N LEU A 97 20.15 20.95 -3.68
CA LEU A 97 20.24 20.30 -2.37
C LEU A 97 18.85 20.26 -1.74
N ASN A 98 18.48 19.08 -1.24
CA ASN A 98 17.26 18.94 -0.47
C ASN A 98 17.50 19.51 0.94
N LEU A 99 17.03 20.73 1.16
CA LEU A 99 17.22 21.49 2.40
C LEU A 99 16.47 20.93 3.61
N ILE A 100 15.53 19.99 3.40
CA ILE A 100 14.76 19.39 4.51
C ILE A 100 15.41 18.10 5.05
N ILE A 101 16.52 17.64 4.48
CA ILE A 101 17.23 16.46 4.99
C ILE A 101 17.77 16.77 6.40
N GLY A 102 17.35 15.96 7.39
CA GLY A 102 17.75 16.12 8.79
C GLY A 102 16.92 17.14 9.58
N LEU A 103 16.00 17.86 8.94
CA LEU A 103 15.11 18.80 9.62
C LEU A 103 14.02 18.04 10.38
N LYS A 104 13.96 18.23 11.71
CA LYS A 104 12.86 17.70 12.53
C LYS A 104 11.63 18.59 12.37
N ILE A 105 10.64 18.12 11.61
CA ILE A 105 9.35 18.81 11.44
C ILE A 105 8.48 18.56 12.67
N SER A 106 8.42 19.53 13.59
CA SER A 106 7.79 19.36 14.92
C SER A 106 6.50 20.15 15.15
N ARG A 107 6.11 21.03 14.21
CA ARG A 107 4.91 21.87 14.32
C ARG A 107 4.35 22.21 12.93
N PRO A 108 3.07 22.60 12.84
CA PRO A 108 2.50 23.18 11.63
C PRO A 108 3.24 24.45 11.21
N ASN A 109 3.10 24.81 9.93
CA ASN A 109 3.65 25.99 9.29
C ASN A 109 5.18 26.08 9.30
N LEU A 110 5.86 24.94 9.37
CA LEU A 110 7.33 24.88 9.30
C LEU A 110 7.83 24.53 7.89
N VAL A 111 7.17 23.59 7.22
CA VAL A 111 7.53 23.17 5.86
C VAL A 111 6.26 22.95 5.06
N TRP A 112 6.18 23.63 3.92
CA TRP A 112 5.10 23.46 2.95
C TRP A 112 5.64 22.83 1.68
N VAL A 113 4.81 22.02 1.04
CA VAL A 113 5.10 21.40 -0.26
C VAL A 113 3.99 21.77 -1.22
N SER A 114 4.36 22.03 -2.47
CA SER A 114 3.41 22.14 -3.57
C SER A 114 3.29 20.81 -4.32
N ASP A 115 2.08 20.48 -4.73
CA ASP A 115 1.80 19.38 -5.66
C ASP A 115 0.86 19.88 -6.76
N ILE A 116 1.02 19.37 -7.98
CA ILE A 116 0.15 19.71 -9.11
C ILE A 116 -0.36 18.42 -9.72
N THR A 117 -1.67 18.31 -9.82
CA THR A 117 -2.38 17.22 -10.48
C THR A 117 -3.27 17.78 -11.57
N TYR A 118 -3.54 16.99 -12.60
CA TYR A 118 -4.48 17.34 -13.66
C TYR A 118 -5.55 16.27 -13.80
N PHE A 119 -6.76 16.69 -14.12
CA PHE A 119 -7.88 15.80 -14.38
C PHE A 119 -8.67 16.28 -15.59
N GLU A 120 -9.31 15.36 -16.28
CA GLU A 120 -10.17 15.66 -17.42
C GLU A 120 -11.61 15.85 -16.92
N LEU A 121 -12.24 16.96 -17.32
CA LEU A 121 -13.64 17.27 -17.04
C LEU A 121 -14.32 17.70 -18.34
N ALA A 122 -15.31 16.94 -18.80
CA ALA A 122 -16.07 17.22 -20.01
C ALA A 122 -15.21 17.51 -21.27
N GLY A 123 -14.17 16.70 -21.49
CA GLY A 123 -13.27 16.84 -22.64
C GLY A 123 -12.26 17.99 -22.53
N ARG A 124 -12.11 18.59 -21.33
CA ARG A 124 -11.15 19.67 -21.06
C ARG A 124 -10.24 19.29 -19.91
N TRP A 125 -8.96 19.61 -20.03
CA TRP A 125 -8.00 19.45 -18.94
C TRP A 125 -8.16 20.59 -17.93
N CYS A 126 -8.23 20.22 -16.65
CA CYS A 126 -8.16 21.12 -15.51
C CYS A 126 -6.92 20.77 -14.70
N TYR A 127 -6.24 21.79 -14.19
CA TYR A 127 -5.06 21.66 -13.36
C TYR A 127 -5.39 22.13 -11.95
N LEU A 128 -4.97 21.35 -10.95
CA LEU A 128 -5.19 21.62 -9.54
C LEU A 128 -3.84 21.66 -8.84
N THR A 129 -3.52 22.82 -8.29
CA THR A 129 -2.30 23.06 -7.54
C THR A 129 -2.66 23.14 -6.06
N PHE A 130 -1.93 22.40 -5.23
CA PHE A 130 -2.10 22.37 -3.79
C PHE A 130 -0.87 22.95 -3.09
N ILE A 131 -1.10 23.61 -1.96
CA ILE A 131 -0.08 23.86 -0.94
C ILE A 131 -0.46 23.05 0.30
N ILE A 132 0.46 22.19 0.72
CA ILE A 132 0.25 21.19 1.76
C ILE A 132 1.22 21.45 2.91
N ASP A 133 0.70 21.49 4.13
CA ASP A 133 1.50 21.44 5.33
C ASP A 133 1.98 20.00 5.62
N ILE A 134 3.30 19.78 5.63
CA ILE A 134 3.86 18.43 5.84
C ILE A 134 3.53 17.87 7.23
N TYR A 135 3.52 18.73 8.25
CA TYR A 135 3.31 18.31 9.63
C TYR A 135 1.83 17.97 9.87
N ALA A 136 0.95 18.92 9.58
CA ALA A 136 -0.48 18.80 9.83
C ALA A 136 -1.19 17.88 8.82
N ARG A 137 -0.57 17.61 7.67
CA ARG A 137 -1.17 16.85 6.55
C ARG A 137 -2.46 17.48 6.03
N THR A 138 -2.53 18.81 6.08
CA THR A 138 -3.68 19.60 5.64
C THR A 138 -3.33 20.42 4.40
N ILE A 139 -4.32 20.58 3.53
CA ILE A 139 -4.26 21.53 2.41
C ILE A 139 -4.51 22.91 3.00
N ILE A 140 -3.53 23.80 2.90
CA ILE A 140 -3.62 25.18 3.40
C ILE A 140 -3.95 26.19 2.29
N GLY A 141 -3.87 25.74 1.03
CA GLY A 141 -4.32 26.50 -0.12
C GLY A 141 -4.43 25.62 -1.36
N PHE A 142 -5.31 25.99 -2.27
CA PHE A 142 -5.39 25.37 -3.59
C PHE A 142 -5.83 26.39 -4.65
N THR A 143 -5.50 26.10 -5.91
CA THR A 143 -6.06 26.82 -7.06
C THR A 143 -6.36 25.85 -8.19
N ALA A 144 -7.45 26.10 -8.91
CA ALA A 144 -7.84 25.34 -10.07
C ALA A 144 -7.75 26.24 -11.31
N SER A 145 -7.02 25.79 -12.33
CA SER A 145 -6.80 26.54 -13.56
C SER A 145 -7.11 25.68 -14.80
N LYS A 146 -7.34 26.35 -15.92
CA LYS A 146 -7.49 25.70 -17.23
C LYS A 146 -6.14 25.49 -17.92
N GLU A 147 -5.11 26.20 -17.47
CA GLU A 147 -3.76 26.18 -18.03
C GLU A 147 -2.70 26.08 -16.93
N LEU A 148 -1.51 25.58 -17.27
CA LEU A 148 -0.36 25.43 -16.36
C LEU A 148 0.46 26.70 -16.18
N CYS A 149 0.00 27.84 -16.70
CA CYS A 149 0.71 29.11 -16.60
C CYS A 149 0.92 29.49 -15.12
N ALA A 150 2.10 30.02 -14.80
CA ALA A 150 2.50 30.31 -13.42
C ALA A 150 1.55 31.31 -12.74
N GLU A 151 1.02 32.29 -13.48
CA GLU A 151 0.09 33.26 -12.91
C GLU A 151 -1.22 32.60 -12.47
N GLN A 152 -1.71 31.60 -13.20
CA GLN A 152 -2.98 30.93 -12.91
C GLN A 152 -2.86 29.82 -11.86
N THR A 153 -1.65 29.31 -11.64
CA THR A 153 -1.35 28.24 -10.67
C THR A 153 -0.76 28.76 -9.35
N SER A 154 -0.60 30.08 -9.23
CA SER A 154 -0.21 30.76 -7.99
C SER A 154 -1.43 30.99 -7.09
N ILE A 155 -1.25 30.80 -5.78
CA ILE A 155 -2.30 31.09 -4.79
C ILE A 155 -2.20 32.55 -4.40
N HIS A 156 -3.19 33.35 -4.81
CA HIS A 156 -3.32 34.74 -4.35
C HIS A 156 -4.07 34.77 -3.02
N HIS A 157 -3.45 35.34 -1.99
CA HIS A 157 -4.16 35.69 -0.76
C HIS A 157 -5.03 36.92 -1.04
N SER A 158 -6.34 36.76 -0.90
CA SER A 158 -7.31 37.86 -0.79
C SER A 158 -7.23 38.54 0.57
#